data_AF-N4V0B2-F1
#
_entry.id   AF-N4V0B2-F1
#
_cell.length_a   1.000
_cell.length_b   1.000
_cell.length_c   1.000
_cell.angle_alpha   90.00
_cell.angle_beta   90.00
_cell.angle_gamma   90.00
#
_symmetry.space_group_name_H-M   'P 1'
#
loop_
_entity.id
_entity.type
_entity.pdbx_description
1 polymer ?
#
loop_
_entity_poly.entity_id
_entity_poly.type
_entity_poly.pdbx_seq_one_letter_code
_entity_poly.pdbx_strand_id
1 'polypeptide(L)'
;MVQLEELYLEPHGMPIFSAIPSEMTFPRLRFVQFSCGHLHPKMFLDFVRRHGGTLQTLIIEHCSLRPYDKDLPWWKVTDQLTEFHDQGILQLEEGSDIDNVFESVPITDCGRNGSLQDLGQIWKYDEDGKWDRWLNAQEEEVNEMLLSGAFGPDP
;
A
#
# COMPACT_ATOMS: atom_id res chain seq x y z
N MET A 1 8.41 -12.29 25.94
CA MET A 1 7.52 -12.01 24.78
C MET A 1 7.80 -10.60 24.31
N VAL A 2 7.89 -10.40 22.99
CA VAL A 2 8.16 -9.08 22.41
C VAL A 2 6.89 -8.22 22.54
N GLN A 3 7.04 -7.02 23.09
CA GLN A 3 5.96 -6.09 23.43
C GLN A 3 5.84 -4.97 22.37
N LEU A 4 6.12 -5.28 21.11
CA LEU A 4 6.12 -4.28 20.05
C LEU A 4 4.68 -3.84 19.76
N GLU A 5 4.40 -2.56 19.93
CA GLU A 5 3.08 -1.95 19.67
C GLU A 5 3.06 -1.14 18.39
N GLU A 6 4.20 -0.56 18.03
CA GLU A 6 4.35 0.29 16.85
C GLU A 6 5.59 -0.14 16.07
N LEU A 7 5.45 -0.27 14.76
CA LEU A 7 6.54 -0.62 13.86
C LEU A 7 6.66 0.42 12.75
N TYR A 8 7.82 1.08 12.69
CA TYR A 8 8.17 2.01 11.62
C TYR A 8 9.37 1.46 10.87
N LEU A 9 9.24 1.26 9.56
CA LEU A 9 10.34 0.82 8.70
C LEU A 9 10.45 1.68 7.46
N GLU A 10 11.63 2.28 7.26
CA GLU A 10 11.99 3.05 6.07
C GLU A 10 13.28 2.51 5.42
N PRO A 11 13.27 1.30 4.84
CA PRO A 11 14.47 0.68 4.31
C PRO A 11 14.67 1.10 2.83
N HIS A 12 15.24 2.29 2.62
CA HIS A 12 15.56 2.82 1.28
C HIS A 12 16.29 1.81 0.41
N GLY A 13 15.83 1.58 -0.83
CA GLY A 13 16.50 0.66 -1.76
C GLY A 13 16.38 -0.82 -1.40
N MET A 14 15.69 -1.17 -0.31
CA MET A 14 15.70 -2.52 0.25
C MET A 14 14.28 -3.08 0.38
N PRO A 15 14.12 -4.42 0.36
CA PRO A 15 12.84 -5.03 0.67
C PRO A 15 12.49 -4.94 2.16
N ILE A 16 11.25 -4.60 2.47
CA ILE A 16 10.79 -4.44 3.87
C ILE A 16 10.78 -5.79 4.60
N PHE A 17 10.18 -6.81 4.00
CA PHE A 17 9.99 -8.12 4.66
C PHE A 17 11.24 -9.00 4.70
N SER A 18 12.39 -8.55 4.18
CA SER A 18 13.67 -9.20 4.51
C SER A 18 14.13 -8.86 5.94
N ALA A 19 13.64 -7.78 6.53
CA ALA A 19 14.02 -7.35 7.88
C ALA A 19 13.13 -7.95 8.98
N ILE A 20 11.95 -8.48 8.64
CA ILE A 20 10.99 -9.05 9.58
C ILE A 20 10.94 -10.58 9.39
N PRO A 21 11.27 -11.38 10.41
CA PRO A 21 11.16 -12.84 10.30
C PRO A 21 9.71 -13.28 10.03
N SER A 22 9.51 -14.20 9.08
CA SER A 22 8.16 -14.65 8.67
C SER A 22 7.36 -15.30 9.80
N GLU A 23 8.04 -15.98 10.72
CA GLU A 23 7.41 -16.71 11.83
C GLU A 23 7.17 -15.84 13.06
N MET A 24 7.58 -14.57 13.02
CA MET A 24 7.44 -13.67 14.16
C MET A 24 6.05 -13.03 14.15
N THR A 25 5.35 -13.18 15.26
CA THR A 25 4.10 -12.48 15.55
C THR A 25 4.35 -11.47 16.66
N PHE A 26 3.77 -10.29 16.52
CA PHE A 26 3.76 -9.22 17.52
C PHE A 26 2.35 -9.08 18.10
N PRO A 27 2.01 -9.76 19.21
CA PRO A 27 0.63 -9.86 19.69
C PRO A 27 0.02 -8.57 20.23
N ARG A 28 0.80 -7.49 20.24
CA ARG A 28 0.36 -6.16 20.68
C ARG A 28 0.55 -5.11 19.59
N LEU A 29 0.91 -5.51 18.37
CA LEU A 29 1.15 -4.57 17.28
C LEU A 29 -0.16 -3.93 16.87
N ARG A 30 -0.24 -2.62 17.02
CA ARG A 30 -1.41 -1.78 16.73
C ARG A 30 -1.15 -0.84 15.57
N PHE A 31 0.08 -0.41 15.39
CA PHE A 31 0.45 0.56 14.36
C PHE A 31 1.60 0.04 13.50
N VAL A 32 1.47 0.18 12.19
CA VAL A 32 2.52 -0.12 11.22
C VAL A 32 2.64 1.01 10.20
N GLN A 33 3.87 1.50 10.01
CA GLN A 33 4.23 2.37 8.89
C GLN A 33 5.39 1.78 8.10
N PHE A 34 5.17 1.65 6.80
CA PHE A 34 6.19 1.29 5.84
C PHE A 34 6.42 2.44 4.86
N SER A 35 7.68 2.85 4.71
CA SER A 35 8.03 3.97 3.87
C SER A 35 9.24 3.70 2.97
N CYS A 36 9.27 4.31 1.78
CA CYS A 36 10.44 4.37 0.88
C CYS A 36 11.10 3.00 0.54
N GLY A 37 10.35 1.91 0.65
CA GLY A 37 10.87 0.55 0.52
C GLY A 37 10.19 -0.25 -0.58
N HIS A 38 10.71 -1.46 -0.82
CA HIS A 38 10.06 -2.41 -1.71
C HIS A 38 9.20 -3.41 -0.93
N LEU A 39 7.91 -3.45 -1.27
CA LEU A 39 6.96 -4.40 -0.71
C LEU A 39 6.86 -5.62 -1.62
N HIS A 40 7.03 -6.81 -1.03
CA HIS A 40 6.62 -8.04 -1.69
C HIS A 40 5.12 -8.24 -1.38
N PRO A 41 4.22 -8.21 -2.39
CA PRO A 41 2.78 -8.17 -2.15
C PRO A 41 2.28 -9.33 -1.26
N LYS A 42 2.72 -10.55 -1.56
CA LYS A 42 2.35 -11.74 -0.79
C LYS A 42 2.83 -11.69 0.67
N MET A 43 4.09 -11.32 0.89
CA MET A 43 4.63 -11.23 2.25
C MET A 43 3.95 -10.14 3.06
N PHE A 44 3.58 -9.04 2.40
CA PHE A 44 2.80 -7.95 2.99
C PHE A 44 1.43 -8.44 3.45
N LEU A 45 0.68 -9.08 2.56
CA LEU A 45 -0.66 -9.61 2.86
C LEU A 45 -0.60 -10.69 3.95
N ASP A 46 0.38 -11.58 3.92
CA ASP A 46 0.62 -12.58 4.98
C ASP A 46 0.92 -11.90 6.32
N PHE A 47 1.70 -10.82 6.32
CA PHE A 47 2.00 -10.04 7.52
C PHE A 47 0.74 -9.36 8.08
N VAL A 48 -0.04 -8.68 7.24
CA VAL A 48 -1.29 -8.03 7.66
C VAL A 48 -2.27 -9.06 8.21
N ARG A 49 -2.47 -10.18 7.50
CA ARG A 49 -3.35 -11.27 7.96
C ARG A 49 -2.93 -11.83 9.32
N ARG A 50 -1.63 -11.99 9.56
CA ARG A 50 -1.10 -12.52 10.84
C ARG A 50 -1.35 -11.55 12.02
N HIS A 51 -1.35 -10.25 11.77
CA HIS A 51 -1.49 -9.22 12.79
C HIS A 51 -2.88 -8.55 12.79
N GLY A 52 -3.77 -8.91 11.87
CA GLY A 52 -5.03 -8.20 11.64
C GLY A 52 -5.96 -8.14 12.86
N GLY A 53 -5.89 -9.13 13.75
CA GLY A 53 -6.66 -9.13 15.00
C GLY A 53 -6.21 -8.09 16.03
N THR A 54 -5.05 -7.43 15.84
CA THR A 54 -4.54 -6.39 16.75
C THR A 54 -4.16 -5.10 16.04
N LEU A 55 -3.87 -5.16 14.74
CA LEU A 55 -3.49 -4.02 13.93
C LEU A 55 -4.67 -3.07 13.74
N GLN A 56 -4.47 -1.82 14.13
CA GLN A 56 -5.47 -0.76 14.05
C GLN A 56 -5.14 0.26 12.98
N THR A 57 -3.85 0.55 12.76
CA THR A 57 -3.43 1.56 11.79
C THR A 57 -2.36 1.01 10.87
N LEU A 58 -2.59 1.17 9.58
CA LEU A 58 -1.69 0.75 8.52
C LEU A 58 -1.39 1.94 7.61
N ILE A 59 -0.13 2.36 7.57
CA ILE A 59 0.35 3.43 6.71
C ILE A 59 1.40 2.88 5.75
N ILE A 60 1.18 3.08 4.45
CA ILE A 60 2.16 2.79 3.40
C ILE A 60 2.44 4.07 2.64
N GLU A 61 3.70 4.50 2.60
CA GLU A 61 4.08 5.74 1.94
C GLU A 61 5.26 5.52 1.01
N HIS A 62 5.24 6.08 -0.20
CA HIS A 62 6.43 6.10 -1.07
C HIS A 62 7.02 4.72 -1.36
N CYS A 63 6.20 3.67 -1.28
CA CYS A 63 6.65 2.29 -1.46
C CYS A 63 6.38 1.82 -2.89
N SER A 64 7.17 0.87 -3.36
CA SER A 64 6.87 0.17 -4.62
C SER A 64 6.69 -1.32 -4.41
N LEU A 65 5.71 -1.89 -5.12
CA LEU A 65 5.64 -3.34 -5.25
C LEU A 65 6.83 -3.83 -6.06
N ARG A 66 7.42 -4.96 -5.65
CA ARG A 66 8.62 -5.50 -6.29
C ARG A 66 8.43 -5.66 -7.81
N PRO A 67 9.42 -5.25 -8.64
CA PRO A 67 9.28 -5.23 -10.10
C PRO A 67 8.97 -6.56 -10.81
N TYR A 68 9.20 -7.67 -10.13
CA TYR A 68 9.04 -9.02 -10.69
C TYR A 68 7.72 -9.69 -10.25
N ASP A 69 7.00 -9.10 -9.29
CA ASP A 69 5.75 -9.64 -8.75
C ASP A 69 4.53 -9.01 -9.44
N LYS A 70 4.47 -9.13 -10.77
CA LYS A 70 3.43 -8.49 -11.60
C LYS A 70 2.03 -9.05 -11.42
N ASP A 71 1.89 -10.18 -10.74
CA ASP A 71 0.61 -10.87 -10.57
C ASP A 71 -0.31 -10.17 -9.55
N LEU A 72 0.26 -9.33 -8.68
CA LEU A 72 -0.43 -8.65 -7.58
C LEU A 72 -0.14 -7.14 -7.58
N PRO A 73 -0.70 -6.37 -8.53
CA PRO A 73 -0.67 -4.91 -8.51
C PRO A 73 -1.47 -4.34 -7.31
N TRP A 74 -1.31 -3.05 -7.03
CA TRP A 74 -1.91 -2.36 -5.90
C TRP A 74 -3.42 -2.56 -5.79
N TRP A 75 -4.15 -2.50 -6.91
CA TRP A 75 -5.60 -2.73 -6.89
C TRP A 75 -6.00 -4.12 -6.37
N LYS A 76 -5.21 -5.17 -6.68
CA LYS A 76 -5.44 -6.51 -6.14
C LYS A 76 -5.03 -6.63 -4.67
N VAL A 77 -3.99 -5.88 -4.28
CA VAL A 77 -3.54 -5.83 -2.89
C VAL A 77 -4.64 -5.18 -2.04
N THR A 78 -5.18 -4.05 -2.47
CA THR A 78 -6.26 -3.35 -1.79
C THR A 78 -7.55 -4.17 -1.79
N ASP A 79 -7.90 -4.86 -2.87
CA ASP A 79 -9.04 -5.80 -2.89
C ASP A 79 -8.90 -6.88 -1.81
N GLN A 80 -7.71 -7.48 -1.64
CA GLN A 80 -7.48 -8.47 -0.59
C GLN A 80 -7.50 -7.88 0.82
N LEU A 81 -7.09 -6.63 1.00
CA LEU A 81 -7.23 -5.93 2.28
C LEU A 81 -8.73 -5.71 2.60
N THR A 82 -9.54 -5.36 1.61
CA THR A 82 -11.00 -5.27 1.74
C THR A 82 -11.59 -6.64 2.09
N GLU A 83 -11.17 -7.73 1.42
CA GLU A 83 -11.61 -9.09 1.77
C GLU A 83 -11.25 -9.47 3.22
N PHE A 84 -10.08 -9.05 3.72
CA PHE A 84 -9.72 -9.25 5.12
C PHE A 84 -10.64 -8.48 6.07
N HIS A 85 -11.05 -7.28 5.69
CA HIS A 85 -12.04 -6.52 6.45
C HIS A 85 -13.39 -7.27 6.48
N ASP A 86 -13.92 -7.66 5.32
CA ASP A 86 -15.20 -8.36 5.17
C ASP A 86 -15.25 -9.67 5.97
N GLN A 87 -14.11 -10.35 6.09
CA GLN A 87 -13.97 -11.59 6.86
C GLN A 87 -13.78 -11.36 8.37
N GLY A 88 -13.70 -10.11 8.82
CA GLY A 88 -13.39 -9.75 10.21
C GLY A 88 -11.96 -10.08 10.64
N ILE A 89 -11.05 -10.29 9.68
CA ILE A 89 -9.63 -10.56 9.94
C ILE A 89 -8.90 -9.26 10.28
N LEU A 90 -9.29 -8.15 9.65
CA LEU A 90 -8.66 -6.84 9.76
C LEU A 90 -9.73 -5.80 10.08
N GLN A 91 -9.46 -4.89 11.02
CA GLN A 91 -10.36 -3.81 11.39
C GLN A 91 -9.52 -2.56 11.64
N LEU A 92 -9.25 -1.82 10.55
CA LEU A 92 -8.44 -0.61 10.61
C LEU A 92 -9.28 0.60 11.02
N GLU A 93 -8.63 1.54 11.68
CA GLU A 93 -9.17 2.85 12.06
C GLU A 93 -9.02 3.86 10.91
N GLU A 94 -9.86 4.90 10.93
CA GLU A 94 -9.72 6.09 10.08
C GLU A 94 -8.29 6.66 10.21
N GLY A 95 -7.67 7.01 9.09
CA GLY A 95 -6.26 7.43 9.03
C GLY A 95 -5.26 6.33 8.63
N SER A 96 -5.75 5.11 8.34
CA SER A 96 -4.97 4.16 7.54
C SER A 96 -4.93 4.61 6.09
N ASP A 97 -3.74 4.63 5.49
CA ASP A 97 -3.53 5.27 4.20
C ASP A 97 -2.45 4.54 3.39
N ILE A 98 -2.64 4.48 2.08
CA ILE A 98 -1.63 4.04 1.13
C ILE A 98 -1.38 5.20 0.18
N ASP A 99 -0.29 5.92 0.40
CA ASP A 99 0.00 7.17 -0.28
C ASP A 99 1.28 7.09 -1.12
N ASN A 100 1.19 7.70 -2.29
CA ASN A 100 2.26 7.83 -3.27
C ASN A 100 3.00 6.51 -3.51
N VAL A 101 2.27 5.46 -3.89
CA VAL A 101 2.82 4.11 -4.12
C VAL A 101 2.95 3.77 -5.60
N PHE A 102 3.90 2.88 -5.92
CA PHE A 102 4.29 2.64 -7.31
C PHE A 102 4.25 1.16 -7.69
N GLU A 103 4.04 0.91 -8.97
CA GLU A 103 4.17 -0.42 -9.57
C GLU A 103 5.58 -0.61 -10.12
N SER A 104 6.33 -1.57 -9.58
CA SER A 104 7.59 -2.00 -10.19
C SER A 104 8.64 -0.90 -10.41
N VAL A 105 8.55 0.21 -9.66
CA VAL A 105 9.50 1.34 -9.73
C VAL A 105 10.59 1.09 -8.69
N PRO A 106 11.87 1.04 -9.10
CA PRO A 106 12.97 0.99 -8.15
C PRO A 106 12.96 2.23 -7.24
N ILE A 107 12.79 2.03 -5.94
CA ILE A 107 12.86 3.11 -4.94
C ILE A 107 14.27 3.09 -4.34
N THR A 108 15.16 3.95 -4.84
CA THR A 108 16.56 4.05 -4.35
C THR A 108 16.78 5.21 -3.39
N ASP A 109 15.87 6.18 -3.37
CA ASP A 109 15.98 7.41 -2.60
C ASP A 109 14.78 7.59 -1.65
N CYS A 110 14.81 8.64 -0.83
CA CYS A 110 13.68 9.00 0.04
C CYS A 110 12.59 9.70 -0.78
N GLY A 111 11.38 9.15 -0.82
CA GLY A 111 10.23 9.74 -1.51
C GLY A 111 9.77 11.08 -0.92
N ARG A 112 10.13 11.37 0.34
CA ARG A 112 9.83 12.65 1.00
C ARG A 112 10.62 13.83 0.45
N ASN A 113 11.70 13.58 -0.31
CA ASN A 113 12.48 14.64 -0.95
C ASN A 113 11.81 15.21 -2.23
N GLY A 114 10.58 14.79 -2.54
CA GLY A 114 9.78 15.36 -3.62
C GLY A 114 10.06 14.78 -5.01
N SER A 115 11.06 13.91 -5.18
CA SER A 115 11.40 13.32 -6.48
C SER A 115 10.32 12.39 -7.06
N LEU A 116 9.36 11.98 -6.25
CA LEU A 116 8.36 10.96 -6.58
C LEU A 116 6.92 11.40 -6.29
N GLN A 117 6.65 12.63 -5.82
CA GLN A 117 5.35 13.03 -5.26
C GLN A 117 4.17 13.07 -6.24
N ASP A 118 4.42 13.25 -7.53
CA ASP A 118 3.34 13.42 -8.54
C ASP A 118 3.09 12.17 -9.40
N LEU A 119 3.78 11.06 -9.13
CA LEU A 119 3.80 9.88 -9.99
C LEU A 119 3.20 8.63 -9.36
N GLY A 120 2.90 8.65 -8.05
CA GLY A 120 2.40 7.50 -7.32
C GLY A 120 0.89 7.47 -7.24
N GLN A 121 0.36 6.26 -7.06
CA GLN A 121 -1.04 6.03 -6.77
C GLN A 121 -1.34 6.35 -5.31
N ILE A 122 -2.56 6.80 -5.05
CA ILE A 122 -3.07 7.06 -3.70
C ILE A 122 -4.31 6.20 -3.52
N TRP A 123 -4.38 5.48 -2.39
CA TRP A 123 -5.54 4.68 -2.00
C TRP A 123 -5.96 5.09 -0.58
N LYS A 124 -7.22 5.49 -0.47
CA LYS A 124 -7.83 5.97 0.78
C LYS A 124 -8.71 4.88 1.37
N TYR A 125 -8.53 4.64 2.66
CA TYR A 125 -9.35 3.72 3.41
C TYR A 125 -10.61 4.44 3.91
N ASP A 126 -11.78 3.83 3.72
CA ASP A 126 -13.03 4.28 4.33
C ASP A 126 -13.37 3.48 5.59
N GLU A 127 -14.29 4.00 6.42
CA GLU A 127 -14.73 3.34 7.65
C GLU A 127 -15.43 1.98 7.40
N ASP A 128 -15.88 1.73 6.17
CA ASP A 128 -16.56 0.50 5.74
C ASP A 128 -15.57 -0.58 5.28
N GLY A 129 -14.26 -0.36 5.40
CA GLY A 129 -13.25 -1.36 5.08
C GLY A 129 -12.73 -1.34 3.65
N LYS A 130 -13.17 -0.38 2.84
CA LYS A 130 -12.83 -0.31 1.42
C LYS A 130 -11.67 0.63 1.18
N TRP A 131 -11.04 0.41 0.03
CA TRP A 131 -9.91 1.18 -0.45
C TRP A 131 -10.26 1.79 -1.80
N ASP A 132 -10.45 3.10 -1.83
CA ASP A 132 -10.74 3.83 -3.05
C ASP A 132 -9.46 4.44 -3.62
N ARG A 133 -9.21 4.19 -4.91
CA ARG A 133 -8.12 4.84 -5.63
C ARG A 133 -8.46 6.31 -5.82
N TRP A 134 -7.65 7.19 -5.26
CA TRP A 134 -7.73 8.62 -5.51
C TRP A 134 -6.86 8.97 -6.72
N LEU A 135 -7.49 9.46 -7.77
CA LEU A 135 -6.82 9.94 -8.97
C LEU A 135 -6.34 11.37 -8.72
N ASN A 136 -5.12 11.69 -9.15
CA ASN A 136 -4.71 13.10 -9.18
C ASN A 136 -5.38 13.82 -10.35
N ALA A 137 -5.40 15.15 -10.33
CA ALA A 137 -6.10 15.97 -11.33
C ALA A 137 -5.70 15.67 -12.79
N GLN A 138 -4.46 15.23 -13.04
CA GLN A 138 -4.01 14.84 -14.39
C GLN A 138 -4.58 13.49 -14.82
N GLU A 139 -4.65 12.52 -13.92
CA GLU A 139 -5.30 11.22 -14.20
C GLU A 139 -6.81 11.37 -14.34
N GLU A 140 -7.45 12.25 -13.56
CA GLU A 140 -8.87 12.58 -13.71
C GLU A 140 -9.16 13.16 -15.11
N GLU A 141 -8.38 14.14 -15.58
CA GLU A 141 -8.55 14.77 -16.89
C GLU A 141 -8.37 13.75 -18.03
N VAL A 142 -7.36 12.88 -17.96
CA VAL A 142 -7.15 11.81 -18.94
C VAL A 142 -8.30 10.79 -18.92
N ASN A 143 -8.79 10.42 -17.74
CA ASN A 143 -9.90 9.48 -17.61
C ASN A 143 -11.22 10.09 -18.15
N GLU A 144 -11.48 11.38 -17.87
CA GLU A 144 -12.60 12.12 -18.47
C GLU A 144 -12.49 12.21 -20.00
N MET A 145 -11.29 12.43 -20.55
CA MET A 145 -11.04 12.43 -21.99
C MET A 145 -11.28 11.05 -22.64
N LEU A 146 -10.91 9.97 -21.96
CA LEU A 146 -11.16 8.59 -22.41
C LEU A 146 -12.65 8.25 -22.35
N LEU A 147 -13.35 8.62 -21.27
CA LEU A 147 -14.77 8.36 -21.07
C LEU A 147 -15.66 9.22 -21.98
N SER A 148 -15.22 10.43 -22.34
CA SER A 148 -15.92 11.31 -23.28
C SER A 148 -15.71 10.96 -24.76
N GLY A 149 -14.85 9.95 -25.05
CA GLY A 149 -14.56 9.54 -26.43
C GLY A 149 -13.77 10.58 -27.23
N ALA A 150 -13.03 11.47 -26.56
CA ALA A 150 -12.27 12.55 -27.20
C ALA A 150 -11.10 12.06 -28.06
N PHE A 151 -10.68 10.79 -27.89
CA PHE A 151 -9.90 10.07 -28.87
C PHE A 151 -10.85 9.51 -29.94
N GLY A 152 -11.18 10.35 -30.92
CA GLY A 152 -11.82 9.88 -32.15
C GLY A 152 -10.95 8.79 -32.81
N PRO A 153 -11.52 7.90 -33.64
CA PRO A 153 -10.73 6.88 -34.32
C PRO A 153 -9.62 7.58 -35.12
N ASP A 154 -8.37 7.20 -34.88
CA ASP A 154 -7.22 7.69 -35.65
C ASP A 154 -7.50 7.49 -37.17
N PRO A 155 -7.13 8.46 -38.02
CA PRO A 155 -7.40 8.43 -39.46
C PRO A 155 -6.62 7.33 -40.22
#